data_AF-A0A552WNJ1-F1
#
_entry.id   AF-A0A552WNJ1-F1
#
_cell.length_a   1.000
_cell.length_b   1.000
_cell.length_c   1.000
_cell.angle_alpha   90.00
_cell.angle_beta   90.00
_cell.angle_gamma   90.00
#
_symmetry.space_group_name_H-M   'P 1'
#
loop_
_entity.id
_entity.type
_entity.pdbx_description
1 polymer ?
#
loop_
_entity_poly.entity_id
_entity_poly.type
_entity_poly.pdbx_seq_one_letter_code
_entity_poly.pdbx_strand_id
1 'polypeptide(L)'
;MRRVVHERARRTATLLAPVTVPGSMAVLFALLGRWLPARRAYAVGFAVYWLGWGTAFPLWVLGPREAGTWLSGGRRPRAGETVLLVVPVIGAVATELVPQRRLVSGRVAATMVATAAVNAATEELLWRAIFLAQFPDDAARGRLWPLAGFTVWHLAPQLVLPSRRGRLPFLAGALLVGATATVVGSRCGGLRAVLLAHLATDACGVRAARFRLGLP
;
A
#
# COMPACT_ATOMS: atom_id res chain seq x y z
N MET A 1 -3.57 -24.30 25.65
CA MET A 1 -3.29 -22.92 26.13
C MET A 1 -2.40 -22.09 25.18
N ARG A 2 -1.23 -22.58 24.71
CA ARG A 2 -0.32 -21.81 23.85
C ARG A 2 -0.94 -21.24 22.56
N ARG A 3 -1.80 -22.00 21.86
CA ARG A 3 -2.44 -21.57 20.59
C ARG A 3 -3.34 -20.34 20.77
N VAL A 4 -4.12 -20.31 21.85
CA VAL A 4 -5.04 -19.21 22.18
C VAL A 4 -4.29 -17.91 22.50
N VAL A 5 -3.17 -18.00 23.22
CA VAL A 5 -2.33 -16.83 23.55
C VAL A 5 -1.70 -16.22 22.28
N HIS A 6 -1.20 -17.06 21.38
CA HIS A 6 -0.61 -16.59 20.11
C HIS A 6 -1.64 -15.91 19.20
N GLU A 7 -2.86 -16.43 19.15
CA GLU A 7 -3.95 -15.84 18.36
C GLU A 7 -4.37 -14.47 18.90
N ARG A 8 -4.49 -14.34 20.23
CA ARG A 8 -4.76 -13.04 20.87
C ARG A 8 -3.65 -12.03 20.58
N ALA A 9 -2.39 -12.44 20.71
CA ALA A 9 -1.24 -11.57 20.44
C ALA A 9 -1.23 -11.05 18.98
N ARG A 10 -1.50 -11.93 18.00
CA ARG A 10 -1.62 -11.54 16.58
C ARG A 10 -2.78 -10.56 16.36
N ARG A 11 -3.94 -10.81 16.97
CA ARG A 11 -5.10 -9.91 16.89
C ARG A 11 -4.82 -8.54 17.46
N THR A 12 -4.23 -8.47 18.64
CA THR A 12 -3.82 -7.20 19.23
C THR A 12 -2.80 -6.48 18.35
N ALA A 13 -1.78 -7.18 17.85
CA ALA A 13 -0.78 -6.58 16.99
C ALA A 13 -1.39 -6.03 15.68
N THR A 14 -2.32 -6.75 15.07
CA THR A 14 -3.05 -6.28 13.88
C THR A 14 -3.87 -5.03 14.19
N LEU A 15 -4.55 -4.95 15.34
CA LEU A 15 -5.30 -3.75 15.73
C LEU A 15 -4.39 -2.54 16.02
N LEU A 16 -3.15 -2.76 16.45
CA LEU A 16 -2.20 -1.67 16.68
C LEU A 16 -1.52 -1.17 15.39
N ALA A 17 -1.45 -2.00 14.35
CA ALA A 17 -0.74 -1.69 13.10
C ALA A 17 -1.13 -0.33 12.46
N PRO A 18 -2.42 0.09 12.40
CA PRO A 18 -2.81 1.36 11.78
C PRO A 18 -2.27 2.60 12.50
N VAL A 19 -1.79 2.47 13.73
CA VAL A 19 -1.12 3.54 14.49
C VAL A 19 0.40 3.34 14.50
N THR A 20 0.86 2.11 14.74
CA THR A 20 2.30 1.84 14.86
C THR A 20 3.03 1.97 13.52
N VAL A 21 2.41 1.57 12.41
CA VAL A 21 3.04 1.64 11.08
C VAL A 21 3.27 3.11 10.67
N PRO A 22 2.27 4.02 10.64
CA PRO A 22 2.51 5.41 10.30
C PRO A 22 3.45 6.11 11.29
N GLY A 23 3.28 5.88 12.59
CA GLY A 23 4.09 6.52 13.62
C GLY A 23 5.56 6.13 13.54
N SER A 24 5.86 4.83 13.53
CA SER A 24 7.24 4.33 13.50
C SER A 24 7.97 4.76 12.22
N MET A 25 7.29 4.74 11.09
CA MET A 25 7.91 5.10 9.82
C MET A 25 8.01 6.60 9.60
N ALA A 26 7.10 7.42 10.14
CA ALA A 26 7.28 8.87 10.15
C ALA A 26 8.56 9.24 10.91
N VAL A 27 8.79 8.63 12.08
CA VAL A 27 10.06 8.77 12.83
C VAL A 27 11.24 8.31 11.99
N LEU A 28 11.15 7.12 11.38
CA LEU A 28 12.23 6.59 10.54
C LEU A 28 12.57 7.51 9.36
N PHE A 29 11.57 7.95 8.57
CA PHE A 29 11.78 8.84 7.44
C PHE A 29 12.34 10.20 7.87
N ALA A 30 11.90 10.74 9.01
CA ALA A 30 12.44 11.97 9.56
C ALA A 30 13.93 11.81 9.93
N LEU A 31 14.30 10.73 10.63
CA LEU A 31 15.68 10.46 11.02
C LEU A 31 16.58 10.21 9.79
N LEU A 32 16.13 9.34 8.87
CA LEU A 32 16.87 9.07 7.63
C LEU A 32 17.04 10.34 6.80
N GLY A 33 16.03 11.21 6.73
CA GLY A 33 16.10 12.48 6.01
C GLY A 33 17.12 13.47 6.60
N ARG A 34 17.47 13.34 7.89
CA ARG A 34 18.52 14.15 8.54
C ARG A 34 19.91 13.62 8.26
N TRP A 35 20.07 12.31 8.03
CA TRP A 35 21.39 11.66 8.00
C TRP A 35 21.81 11.20 6.60
N LEU A 36 20.86 11.02 5.68
CA LEU A 36 21.11 10.52 4.34
C LEU A 36 20.63 11.51 3.29
N PRO A 37 21.26 11.54 2.10
CA PRO A 37 20.69 12.21 0.94
C PRO A 37 19.26 11.71 0.69
N ALA A 38 18.33 12.62 0.35
CA ALA A 38 16.90 12.33 0.25
C ALA A 38 16.57 11.06 -0.55
N ARG A 39 17.26 10.80 -1.66
CA ARG A 39 17.09 9.57 -2.46
C ARG A 39 17.37 8.30 -1.66
N ARG A 40 18.48 8.27 -0.91
CA ARG A 40 18.86 7.12 -0.06
C ARG A 40 17.91 6.99 1.11
N ALA A 41 17.57 8.10 1.77
CA ALA A 41 16.57 8.11 2.85
C ALA A 41 15.23 7.49 2.39
N TYR A 42 14.77 7.90 1.22
CA TYR A 42 13.53 7.39 0.62
C TYR A 42 13.61 5.90 0.29
N ALA A 43 14.68 5.47 -0.37
CA ALA A 43 14.88 4.06 -0.74
C ALA A 43 14.99 3.16 0.49
N VAL A 44 15.77 3.55 1.50
CA VAL A 44 15.95 2.80 2.75
C VAL A 44 14.63 2.74 3.54
N GLY A 45 13.92 3.87 3.66
CA GLY A 45 12.62 3.89 4.35
C GLY A 45 11.60 2.94 3.69
N PHE A 46 11.49 2.95 2.35
CA PHE A 46 10.64 2.01 1.65
C PHE A 46 11.09 0.55 1.78
N ALA A 47 12.39 0.28 1.76
CA ALA A 47 12.90 -1.08 1.96
C ALA A 47 12.53 -1.62 3.36
N VAL A 48 12.69 -0.82 4.41
CA VAL A 48 12.27 -1.18 5.78
C VAL A 48 10.77 -1.40 5.86
N TYR A 49 9.98 -0.52 5.24
CA TYR A 49 8.52 -0.67 5.18
C TYR A 49 8.11 -1.97 4.48
N TRP A 50 8.58 -2.22 3.25
CA TRP A 50 8.17 -3.38 2.47
C TRP A 50 8.61 -4.70 3.09
N LEU A 51 9.86 -4.79 3.58
CA LEU A 51 10.38 -6.03 4.17
C LEU A 51 9.82 -6.29 5.56
N GLY A 52 9.78 -5.26 6.41
CA GLY A 52 9.30 -5.37 7.80
C GLY A 52 7.77 -5.40 7.87
N TRP A 53 7.16 -4.23 7.67
CA TRP A 53 5.71 -4.07 7.83
C TRP A 53 4.90 -4.72 6.71
N GLY A 54 5.38 -4.64 5.47
CA GLY A 54 4.66 -5.12 4.29
C GLY A 54 4.74 -6.61 4.04
N THR A 55 5.79 -7.28 4.54
CA THR A 55 6.06 -8.71 4.28
C THR A 55 6.19 -9.51 5.56
N ALA A 56 7.20 -9.25 6.40
CA ALA A 56 7.46 -10.06 7.58
C ALA A 56 6.28 -10.07 8.57
N PHE A 57 5.66 -8.92 8.80
CA PHE A 57 4.51 -8.80 9.69
C PHE A 57 3.28 -9.57 9.19
N PRO A 58 2.78 -9.39 7.95
CA PRO A 58 1.68 -10.19 7.40
C PRO A 58 1.97 -11.69 7.39
N LEU A 59 3.20 -12.09 7.05
CA LEU A 59 3.60 -13.51 7.06
C LEU A 59 3.61 -14.10 8.47
N TRP A 60 4.01 -13.34 9.48
CA TRP A 60 3.91 -13.78 10.88
C TRP A 60 2.45 -13.91 11.33
N VAL A 61 1.60 -12.98 10.91
CA VAL A 61 0.17 -12.95 11.26
C VAL A 61 -0.61 -14.09 10.60
N LEU A 62 -0.57 -14.17 9.26
CA LEU A 62 -1.37 -15.09 8.46
C LEU A 62 -0.68 -16.43 8.21
N GLY A 63 0.65 -16.44 8.14
CA GLY A 63 1.42 -17.52 7.55
C GLY A 63 1.55 -17.37 6.02
N PRO A 64 2.60 -17.95 5.41
CA PRO A 64 2.89 -17.77 3.98
C PRO A 64 1.84 -18.35 3.05
N ARG A 65 1.25 -19.51 3.42
CA ARG A 65 0.20 -20.15 2.62
C ARG A 65 -1.05 -19.27 2.54
N GLU A 66 -1.51 -18.77 3.67
CA GLU A 66 -2.71 -17.93 3.73
C GLU A 66 -2.50 -16.59 3.03
N ALA A 67 -1.33 -15.96 3.20
CA ALA A 67 -0.96 -14.76 2.45
C ALA A 67 -1.01 -14.99 0.93
N GLY A 68 -0.49 -16.13 0.45
CA GLY A 68 -0.58 -16.52 -0.96
C GLY A 68 -2.01 -16.74 -1.44
N THR A 69 -2.85 -17.39 -0.61
CA THR A 69 -4.29 -17.58 -0.89
C THR A 69 -4.99 -16.24 -1.07
N TRP A 70 -4.75 -15.26 -0.20
CA TRP A 70 -5.37 -13.94 -0.32
C TRP A 70 -4.95 -13.20 -1.59
N LEU A 71 -3.65 -13.20 -1.93
CA LEU A 71 -3.14 -12.50 -3.11
C LEU A 71 -3.60 -13.12 -4.43
N SER A 72 -3.71 -14.44 -4.49
CA SER A 72 -4.11 -15.18 -5.70
C SER A 72 -5.62 -15.46 -5.80
N GLY A 73 -6.33 -15.37 -4.68
CA GLY A 73 -7.73 -15.75 -4.54
C GLY A 73 -8.74 -14.63 -4.83
N GLY A 74 -10.00 -14.98 -4.57
CA GLY A 74 -11.16 -14.12 -4.75
C GLY A 74 -11.92 -14.37 -6.06
N ARG A 75 -13.24 -14.19 -5.98
CA ARG A 75 -14.12 -14.27 -7.16
C ARG A 75 -13.84 -13.13 -8.13
N ARG A 76 -14.31 -13.28 -9.37
CA ARG A 76 -14.26 -12.20 -10.36
C ARG A 76 -15.10 -10.99 -9.89
N PRO A 77 -14.62 -9.75 -10.05
CA PRO A 77 -15.41 -8.56 -9.79
C PRO A 77 -16.63 -8.47 -10.72
N ARG A 78 -17.75 -8.00 -10.18
CA ARG A 78 -18.92 -7.58 -10.95
C ARG A 78 -18.64 -6.23 -11.61
N ALA A 79 -19.46 -5.83 -12.58
CA ALA A 79 -19.29 -4.56 -13.32
C ALA A 79 -19.08 -3.35 -12.39
N GLY A 80 -19.92 -3.19 -11.35
CA GLY A 80 -19.76 -2.09 -10.39
C GLY A 80 -18.45 -2.15 -9.58
N GLU A 81 -17.96 -3.34 -9.25
CA GLU A 81 -16.69 -3.54 -8.55
C GLU A 81 -15.50 -3.22 -9.47
N THR A 82 -15.60 -3.61 -10.75
CA THR A 82 -14.62 -3.23 -11.78
C THR A 82 -14.55 -1.72 -11.95
N VAL A 83 -15.69 -1.03 -12.01
CA VAL A 83 -15.72 0.45 -12.08
C VAL A 83 -15.01 1.05 -10.87
N LEU A 84 -15.29 0.57 -9.66
CA LEU A 84 -14.60 1.04 -8.45
C LEU A 84 -13.09 0.86 -8.52
N LEU A 85 -12.60 -0.26 -9.07
CA LEU A 85 -11.16 -0.52 -9.23
C LEU A 85 -10.51 0.33 -10.33
N VAL A 86 -11.25 0.66 -11.40
CA VAL A 86 -10.72 1.41 -12.55
C VAL A 86 -10.64 2.91 -12.26
N VAL A 87 -11.52 3.48 -11.43
CA VAL A 87 -11.55 4.92 -11.13
C VAL A 87 -10.19 5.44 -10.60
N PRO A 88 -9.54 4.83 -9.60
CA PRO A 88 -8.21 5.26 -9.16
C PRO A 88 -7.14 5.15 -10.25
N VAL A 89 -7.21 4.12 -11.10
CA VAL A 89 -6.29 3.93 -12.23
C VAL A 89 -6.43 5.08 -13.22
N ILE A 90 -7.65 5.43 -13.63
CA ILE A 90 -7.91 6.57 -14.52
C ILE A 90 -7.38 7.86 -13.89
N GLY A 91 -7.65 8.08 -12.60
CA GLY A 91 -7.16 9.24 -11.86
C GLY A 91 -5.62 9.34 -11.89
N ALA A 92 -4.92 8.24 -11.62
CA ALA A 92 -3.46 8.19 -11.64
C ALA A 92 -2.89 8.34 -13.06
N VAL A 93 -3.53 7.77 -14.08
CA VAL A 93 -3.15 7.97 -15.47
C VAL A 93 -3.28 9.44 -15.87
N ALA A 94 -4.43 10.05 -15.59
CA ALA A 94 -4.72 11.44 -15.97
C ALA A 94 -3.83 12.45 -15.23
N THR A 95 -3.51 12.18 -13.96
CA THR A 95 -2.80 13.14 -13.11
C THR A 95 -1.28 12.89 -13.06
N GLU A 96 -0.81 11.65 -13.08
CA GLU A 96 0.63 11.36 -12.97
C GLU A 96 1.24 10.97 -14.32
N LEU A 97 0.69 9.96 -14.99
CA LEU A 97 1.33 9.35 -16.16
C LEU A 97 1.24 10.24 -17.42
N VAL A 98 0.04 10.62 -17.86
CA VAL A 98 -0.18 11.36 -19.11
C VAL A 98 0.58 12.69 -19.14
N PRO A 99 0.58 13.51 -18.07
CA PRO A 99 1.34 14.76 -18.05
C PRO A 99 2.85 14.57 -18.16
N GLN A 100 3.36 13.39 -17.78
CA GLN A 100 4.78 13.10 -17.69
C GLN A 100 5.26 12.02 -18.68
N ARG A 101 4.40 11.59 -19.62
CA ARG A 101 4.66 10.46 -20.52
C ARG A 101 5.97 10.57 -21.31
N ARG A 102 6.39 11.80 -21.65
CA ARG A 102 7.65 12.08 -22.37
C ARG A 102 8.90 11.76 -21.54
N LEU A 103 8.77 11.64 -20.22
CA LEU A 103 9.85 11.34 -19.29
C LEU A 103 10.02 9.83 -19.02
N VAL A 104 9.17 9.00 -19.62
CA VAL A 104 9.14 7.55 -19.41
C VAL A 104 10.09 6.88 -20.40
N SER A 105 11.36 6.72 -19.98
CA SER A 105 12.31 5.83 -20.66
C SER A 105 12.09 4.38 -20.23
N GLY A 106 12.69 3.40 -20.93
CA GLY A 106 12.60 1.99 -20.55
C GLY A 106 13.04 1.71 -19.11
N ARG A 107 14.10 2.38 -18.63
CA ARG A 107 14.56 2.28 -17.23
C ARG A 107 13.54 2.83 -16.22
N VAL A 108 12.90 3.95 -16.56
CA VAL A 108 11.86 4.56 -15.73
C VAL A 108 10.62 3.65 -15.68
N ALA A 109 10.18 3.13 -16.83
CA ALA A 109 9.06 2.18 -16.91
C ALA A 109 9.33 0.91 -16.11
N ALA A 110 10.51 0.30 -16.24
CA ALA A 110 10.90 -0.87 -15.46
C ALA A 110 10.88 -0.59 -13.95
N THR A 111 11.38 0.58 -13.52
CA THR A 111 11.35 0.99 -12.12
C THR A 111 9.91 1.22 -11.61
N MET A 112 9.05 1.83 -12.43
CA MET A 112 7.63 2.04 -12.12
C MET A 112 6.95 0.69 -11.86
N VAL A 113 7.05 -0.25 -12.81
CA VAL A 113 6.41 -1.56 -12.70
C VAL A 113 6.97 -2.38 -11.53
N ALA A 114 8.30 -2.45 -11.38
CA ALA A 114 8.91 -3.24 -10.31
C ALA A 114 8.54 -2.72 -8.91
N THR A 115 8.59 -1.40 -8.71
CA THR A 115 8.22 -0.81 -7.41
C THR A 115 6.72 -0.87 -7.16
N ALA A 116 5.88 -0.70 -8.18
CA ALA A 116 4.43 -0.87 -8.08
C ALA A 116 4.03 -2.30 -7.71
N ALA A 117 4.69 -3.31 -8.28
CA ALA A 117 4.41 -4.70 -7.97
C ALA A 117 4.73 -5.05 -6.50
N VAL A 118 5.90 -4.63 -6.01
CA VAL A 118 6.28 -4.82 -4.61
C VAL A 118 5.36 -4.03 -3.68
N ASN A 119 5.08 -2.76 -4.00
CA ASN A 119 4.23 -1.92 -3.17
C ASN A 119 2.82 -2.48 -3.08
N ALA A 120 2.17 -2.73 -4.22
CA ALA A 120 0.81 -3.26 -4.25
C ALA A 120 0.71 -4.59 -3.49
N ALA A 121 1.61 -5.55 -3.71
CA ALA A 121 1.54 -6.84 -3.02
C ALA A 121 1.68 -6.69 -1.49
N THR A 122 2.67 -5.91 -1.04
CA THR A 122 2.95 -5.76 0.38
C THR A 122 1.91 -4.92 1.11
N GLU A 123 1.40 -3.86 0.47
CA GLU A 123 0.36 -3.02 1.06
C GLU A 123 -1.01 -3.71 1.10
N GLU A 124 -1.36 -4.48 0.07
CA GLU A 124 -2.61 -5.26 0.09
C GLU A 124 -2.58 -6.33 1.19
N LEU A 125 -1.44 -6.98 1.42
CA LEU A 125 -1.29 -7.91 2.55
C LEU A 125 -1.45 -7.20 3.90
N LEU A 126 -0.69 -6.12 4.13
CA LEU A 126 -0.66 -5.40 5.39
C LEU A 126 -1.99 -4.72 5.72
N TRP A 127 -2.61 -4.06 4.76
CA TRP A 127 -3.76 -3.20 5.04
C TRP A 127 -5.11 -3.87 4.78
N ARG A 128 -5.15 -4.98 4.03
CA ARG A 128 -6.41 -5.66 3.69
C ARG A 128 -6.40 -7.09 4.19
N ALA A 129 -5.46 -7.92 3.72
CA ALA A 129 -5.49 -9.37 4.00
C ALA A 129 -5.55 -9.67 5.51
N ILE A 130 -4.64 -9.11 6.31
CA ILE A 130 -4.59 -9.42 7.74
C ILE A 130 -5.85 -8.99 8.49
N PHE A 131 -6.50 -7.90 8.07
CA PHE A 131 -7.69 -7.35 8.73
C PHE A 131 -8.96 -8.08 8.32
N LEU A 132 -9.13 -8.33 7.01
CA LEU A 132 -10.27 -9.08 6.49
C LEU A 132 -10.26 -10.54 6.96
N ALA A 133 -9.07 -11.13 7.12
CA ALA A 133 -8.94 -12.50 7.64
C ALA A 133 -9.26 -12.59 9.14
N GLN A 134 -8.85 -11.63 9.96
CA GLN A 134 -9.03 -11.70 11.40
C GLN A 134 -10.36 -11.13 11.92
N PHE A 135 -10.94 -10.19 11.18
CA PHE A 135 -12.13 -9.43 11.55
C PHE A 135 -13.15 -9.39 10.38
N PRO A 136 -13.57 -10.55 9.83
CA PRO A 136 -14.44 -10.58 8.65
C PRO A 136 -15.80 -9.90 8.87
N ASP A 137 -16.33 -10.02 10.09
CA ASP A 137 -17.68 -9.56 10.46
C ASP A 137 -17.71 -8.20 11.19
N ASP A 138 -16.54 -7.63 11.49
CA ASP A 138 -16.43 -6.33 12.17
C ASP A 138 -15.97 -5.27 11.16
N ALA A 139 -16.92 -4.51 10.61
CA ALA A 139 -16.61 -3.50 9.60
C ALA A 139 -15.71 -2.38 10.13
N ALA A 140 -15.80 -2.03 11.42
CA ALA A 140 -14.97 -0.99 12.01
C ALA A 140 -13.51 -1.45 12.04
N ARG A 141 -13.23 -2.63 12.61
CA ARG A 141 -11.87 -3.15 12.77
C ARG A 141 -11.30 -3.73 11.48
N GLY A 142 -12.11 -4.44 10.70
CA GLY A 142 -11.68 -5.14 9.49
C GLY A 142 -11.56 -4.25 8.25
N ARG A 143 -12.18 -3.05 8.24
CA ARG A 143 -12.27 -2.21 7.03
C ARG A 143 -11.94 -0.74 7.30
N LEU A 144 -12.66 -0.08 8.22
CA LEU A 144 -12.48 1.37 8.43
C LEU A 144 -11.16 1.70 9.11
N TRP A 145 -10.78 0.92 10.12
CA TRP A 145 -9.56 1.12 10.88
C TRP A 145 -8.27 0.98 10.04
N PRO A 146 -8.07 -0.11 9.28
CA PRO A 146 -6.91 -0.19 8.41
C PRO A 146 -6.95 0.81 7.26
N LEU A 147 -8.13 1.21 6.76
CA LEU A 147 -8.25 2.27 5.77
C LEU A 147 -7.70 3.60 6.30
N ALA A 148 -8.06 3.97 7.53
CA ALA A 148 -7.53 5.17 8.18
C ALA A 148 -6.00 5.11 8.32
N GLY A 149 -5.47 3.97 8.80
CA GLY A 149 -4.01 3.75 8.89
C GLY A 149 -3.31 3.82 7.54
N PHE A 150 -3.87 3.19 6.51
CA PHE A 150 -3.38 3.24 5.14
C PHE A 150 -3.36 4.68 4.61
N THR A 151 -4.40 5.47 4.84
CA THR A 151 -4.41 6.87 4.42
C THR A 151 -3.36 7.67 5.17
N VAL A 152 -3.29 7.58 6.50
CA VAL A 152 -2.35 8.37 7.32
C VAL A 152 -0.90 7.98 7.06
N TRP A 153 -0.62 6.70 6.79
CA TRP A 153 0.67 6.17 6.38
C TRP A 153 1.35 7.03 5.29
N HIS A 154 0.58 7.50 4.32
CA HIS A 154 1.05 8.27 3.17
C HIS A 154 1.62 9.65 3.53
N LEU A 155 1.51 10.10 4.79
CA LEU A 155 2.22 11.27 5.29
C LEU A 155 3.71 11.01 5.53
N ALA A 156 4.08 9.81 5.95
CA ALA A 156 5.46 9.47 6.32
C ALA A 156 6.47 9.65 5.15
N PRO A 157 6.27 9.06 3.96
CA PRO A 157 7.22 9.24 2.85
C PRO A 157 7.27 10.68 2.33
N GLN A 158 6.23 11.49 2.56
CA GLN A 158 6.21 12.91 2.18
C GLN A 158 7.13 13.79 3.02
N LEU A 159 7.69 13.28 4.12
CA LEU A 159 8.75 13.97 4.87
C LEU A 159 10.06 14.04 4.06
N VAL A 160 10.26 13.13 3.11
CA VAL A 160 11.45 13.07 2.26
C VAL A 160 11.15 13.49 0.82
N LEU A 161 10.01 13.07 0.27
CA LEU A 161 9.59 13.43 -1.08
C LEU A 161 8.15 13.98 -1.08
N PRO A 162 7.97 15.28 -0.87
CA PRO A 162 6.64 15.90 -0.89
C PRO A 162 5.95 15.77 -2.25
N SER A 163 4.63 15.56 -2.22
CA SER A 163 3.81 15.63 -3.43
C SER A 163 3.81 17.04 -4.03
N ARG A 164 3.89 17.17 -5.36
CA ARG A 164 3.75 18.47 -6.04
C ARG A 164 2.33 19.03 -5.96
N ARG A 165 1.35 18.15 -5.71
CA ARG A 165 -0.07 18.51 -5.57
C ARG A 165 -0.41 18.93 -4.14
N GLY A 166 0.56 18.89 -3.23
CA GLY A 166 0.34 19.08 -1.80
C GLY A 166 -0.15 17.81 -1.10
N ARG A 167 -0.20 17.88 0.23
CA ARG A 167 -0.50 16.73 1.10
C ARG A 167 -1.97 16.29 0.98
N LEU A 168 -2.91 17.24 1.00
CA LEU A 168 -4.34 16.92 1.01
C LEU A 168 -4.80 16.17 -0.25
N PRO A 169 -4.49 16.61 -1.49
CA PRO A 169 -4.88 15.84 -2.67
C PRO A 169 -4.20 14.47 -2.74
N PHE A 170 -2.97 14.35 -2.21
CA PHE A 170 -2.28 13.05 -2.14
C PHE A 170 -2.99 12.08 -1.18
N LEU A 171 -3.40 12.57 0.00
CA LEU A 171 -4.17 11.76 0.95
C LEU A 171 -5.56 11.40 0.43
N ALA A 172 -6.22 12.31 -0.30
CA ALA A 172 -7.50 12.01 -0.95
C ALA A 172 -7.36 10.88 -1.99
N GLY A 173 -6.29 10.91 -2.78
CA GLY A 173 -5.95 9.82 -3.71
C GLY A 173 -5.69 8.50 -2.98
N ALA A 174 -4.89 8.52 -1.91
CA ALA A 174 -4.64 7.33 -1.09
C ALA A 174 -5.92 6.79 -0.44
N LEU A 175 -6.77 7.65 0.12
CA LEU A 175 -8.07 7.24 0.67
C LEU A 175 -8.95 6.59 -0.39
N LEU A 176 -9.00 7.16 -1.60
CA LEU A 176 -9.79 6.61 -2.70
C LEU A 176 -9.29 5.21 -3.11
N VAL A 177 -7.98 5.03 -3.30
CA VAL A 177 -7.37 3.73 -3.60
C VAL A 177 -7.67 2.72 -2.49
N GLY A 178 -7.44 3.10 -1.24
CA GLY A 178 -7.66 2.22 -0.09
C GLY A 178 -9.13 1.83 0.08
N ALA A 179 -10.06 2.76 -0.14
CA ALA A 179 -11.49 2.52 0.03
C ALA A 179 -12.02 1.56 -1.04
N THR A 180 -11.65 1.77 -2.32
CA THR A 180 -12.09 0.88 -3.41
C THR A 180 -11.49 -0.51 -3.25
N ALA A 181 -10.20 -0.60 -2.90
CA ALA A 181 -9.52 -1.85 -2.57
C ALA A 181 -10.21 -2.60 -1.42
N THR A 182 -10.54 -1.91 -0.33
CA THR A 182 -11.21 -2.50 0.84
C THR A 182 -12.60 -3.03 0.51
N VAL A 183 -13.41 -2.23 -0.18
CA VAL A 183 -14.77 -2.63 -0.59
C VAL A 183 -14.72 -3.85 -1.50
N VAL A 184 -13.91 -3.80 -2.55
CA VAL A 184 -13.86 -4.88 -3.55
C VAL A 184 -13.21 -6.13 -2.98
N GLY A 185 -12.12 -6.00 -2.22
CA GLY A 185 -11.45 -7.10 -1.53
C GLY A 185 -12.38 -7.83 -0.57
N SER A 186 -13.16 -7.09 0.24
CA SER A 186 -14.14 -7.70 1.16
C SER A 186 -15.27 -8.43 0.43
N ARG A 187 -15.77 -7.87 -0.68
CA ARG A 187 -16.90 -8.44 -1.42
C ARG A 187 -16.49 -9.64 -2.28
N CYS A 188 -15.24 -9.65 -2.74
CA CYS A 188 -14.72 -10.71 -3.60
C CYS A 188 -14.05 -11.85 -2.83
N GLY A 189 -13.79 -11.70 -1.52
CA GLY A 189 -13.16 -12.73 -0.71
C GLY A 189 -11.72 -13.04 -1.13
N GLY A 190 -10.99 -12.02 -1.58
CA GLY A 190 -9.61 -12.14 -2.07
C GLY A 190 -9.13 -10.86 -2.74
N LEU A 191 -7.83 -10.79 -3.01
CA LEU A 191 -7.15 -9.55 -3.41
C LEU A 191 -6.63 -9.57 -4.84
N ARG A 192 -6.82 -10.65 -5.61
CA ARG A 192 -6.26 -10.74 -6.96
C ARG A 192 -6.62 -9.56 -7.87
N ALA A 193 -7.90 -9.17 -7.92
CA ALA A 193 -8.33 -8.05 -8.74
C ALA A 193 -7.87 -6.69 -8.19
N VAL A 194 -7.88 -6.57 -6.85
CA VAL A 194 -7.42 -5.37 -6.14
C VAL A 194 -5.93 -5.13 -6.39
N LEU A 195 -5.12 -6.19 -6.30
CA LEU A 195 -3.68 -6.18 -6.53
C LEU A 195 -3.34 -5.63 -7.92
N LEU A 196 -4.03 -6.11 -8.95
CA LEU A 196 -3.81 -5.65 -10.33
C LEU A 196 -4.18 -4.17 -10.50
N ALA A 197 -5.29 -3.73 -9.92
CA ALA A 197 -5.72 -2.34 -9.98
C ALA A 197 -4.75 -1.42 -9.22
N HIS A 198 -4.35 -1.80 -8.00
CA HIS A 198 -3.39 -1.04 -7.20
C HIS A 198 -2.02 -0.97 -7.89
N LEU A 199 -1.53 -2.09 -8.43
CA LEU A 199 -0.31 -2.11 -9.24
C LEU A 199 -0.42 -1.14 -10.43
N ALA A 200 -1.53 -1.15 -11.17
CA ALA A 200 -1.73 -0.25 -12.30
C ALA A 200 -1.76 1.23 -11.88
N THR A 201 -2.39 1.55 -10.74
CA THR A 201 -2.37 2.89 -10.14
C THR A 201 -0.94 3.32 -9.79
N ASP A 202 -0.20 2.49 -9.06
CA ASP A 202 1.18 2.81 -8.62
C ASP A 202 2.16 2.88 -9.79
N ALA A 203 1.96 2.06 -10.81
CA ALA A 203 2.75 2.07 -12.03
C ALA A 203 2.58 3.37 -12.83
N CYS A 204 1.70 4.30 -12.44
CA CYS A 204 1.62 5.64 -13.00
C CYS A 204 2.62 6.63 -12.37
N GLY A 205 3.31 6.25 -11.28
CA GLY A 205 4.16 7.11 -10.46
C GLY A 205 5.51 7.51 -11.08
N VAL A 206 5.50 8.23 -12.20
CA VAL A 206 6.70 8.62 -12.98
C VAL A 206 7.74 9.36 -12.13
N ARG A 207 7.32 10.35 -11.33
CA ARG A 207 8.24 11.16 -10.49
C ARG A 207 8.96 10.32 -9.45
N ALA A 208 8.23 9.43 -8.78
CA ALA A 208 8.79 8.59 -7.74
C ALA A 208 9.80 7.60 -8.32
N ALA A 209 9.57 7.09 -9.54
CA ALA A 209 10.52 6.24 -10.23
C ALA A 209 11.78 7.01 -10.67
N ARG A 210 11.61 8.20 -11.27
CA ARG A 210 12.74 9.07 -11.64
C ARG A 210 13.59 9.47 -10.44
N PHE A 211 12.94 9.82 -9.32
CA PHE A 211 13.62 10.16 -8.07
C PHE A 211 14.48 9.01 -7.56
N ARG A 212 13.96 7.76 -7.57
CA ARG A 212 14.73 6.55 -7.20
C ARG A 212 15.94 6.33 -8.12
N LEU A 213 15.81 6.65 -9.40
CA LEU A 213 16.90 6.56 -10.38
C LEU A 213 17.90 7.73 -10.31
N GLY A 214 17.63 8.77 -9.51
CA GLY A 214 18.44 9.98 -9.46
C GLY A 214 18.34 10.82 -10.74
N LEU A 215 17.24 10.69 -11.48
CA LEU A 215 16.94 11.50 -12.66
C LEU A 215 16.21 12.79 -12.25
N PRO A 216 16.41 13.90 -12.97
CA PRO A 216 15.77 15.18 -12.68
C PRO A 216 14.24 15.16 -12.82
#